data_AF-A0A941EW06-F1
#
_entry.id   AF-A0A941EW06-F1
#
_cell.length_a   1.000
_cell.length_b   1.000
_cell.length_c   1.000
_cell.angle_alpha   90.00
_cell.angle_beta   90.00
_cell.angle_gamma   90.00
#
_symmetry.space_group_name_H-M   'P 1'
#
loop_
_entity.id
_entity.type
_entity.pdbx_description
1 polymer ?
#
loop_
_entity_poly.entity_id
_entity_poly.type
_entity_poly.pdbx_seq_one_letter_code
_entity_poly.pdbx_strand_id
1 'polypeptide(L)'
;MMDSPEIHRNGAGPASSEAPRLPARAAAQVAASASPSAPRLGPGRVRGRGRPGRRFAGEVLAAFGAISALVQFVGQLFPRALAHPGPLTVVALGLCLAWGVARARHRPRVIRVFRHPSTTVAVVPGNLFDQDAHLVIGFSDTFDTDTGEHGPIDAASLQGQLLAREYGGDLPALDRALTAALREVRPCARERRVDRPRGKRLRYPIGTTAVLGRRPRLIFAVACSRIGNDDVARSSVEDLGVSLHRLWDAIQRHGRLEPVAMPLLGAGLSRLDQVDVESLVRMIVLSFVLRSRERLICRELRIVLRPGDFARIDLRELDALLEILEPGAAQP
;
A
#
# COMPACT_ATOMS: atom_id res chain seq x y z
N MET A 1 33.74 -86.20 -16.77
CA MET A 1 32.54 -87.07 -16.88
C MET A 1 31.34 -86.16 -16.73
N MET A 2 30.71 -85.86 -17.88
CA MET A 2 29.34 -85.37 -18.10
C MET A 2 28.87 -84.09 -17.37
N ASP A 3 28.11 -83.18 -17.97
CA ASP A 3 27.84 -82.80 -19.35
C ASP A 3 27.02 -81.51 -19.21
N SER A 4 27.24 -80.52 -20.08
CA SER A 4 26.24 -79.47 -20.31
C SER A 4 25.09 -80.07 -21.14
N PRO A 5 23.89 -79.46 -21.17
CA PRO A 5 23.66 -78.56 -22.30
C PRO A 5 22.77 -77.34 -22.02
N GLU A 6 23.00 -76.32 -22.86
CA GLU A 6 22.17 -75.15 -23.14
C GLU A 6 20.77 -75.53 -23.65
N ILE A 7 19.74 -74.73 -23.33
CA ILE A 7 18.61 -74.45 -24.25
C ILE A 7 18.11 -72.99 -24.10
N HIS A 8 18.35 -72.25 -25.18
CA HIS A 8 17.57 -71.20 -25.84
C HIS A 8 17.19 -69.84 -25.21
N ARG A 9 17.72 -68.81 -25.89
CA ARG A 9 17.23 -67.44 -26.06
C ARG A 9 15.81 -67.37 -26.66
N ASN A 10 15.00 -66.47 -26.10
CA ASN A 10 14.08 -65.54 -26.78
C ASN A 10 13.82 -64.42 -25.74
N GLY A 11 14.09 -63.13 -25.97
CA GLY A 11 13.77 -62.34 -27.14
C GLY A 11 12.60 -61.40 -26.78
N ALA A 12 12.85 -60.32 -26.02
CA ALA A 12 11.94 -59.18 -25.92
C ALA A 12 12.68 -57.96 -25.32
N GLY A 13 12.79 -56.90 -26.12
CA GLY A 13 13.33 -55.59 -25.73
C GLY A 13 12.42 -54.79 -24.80
N PRO A 14 12.78 -53.52 -24.51
CA PRO A 14 12.33 -52.80 -23.32
C PRO A 14 10.88 -52.31 -23.47
N ALA A 15 10.03 -52.66 -22.50
CA ALA A 15 8.69 -52.08 -22.35
C ALA A 15 8.82 -50.61 -21.92
N SER A 16 8.78 -49.73 -22.91
CA SER A 16 8.54 -48.31 -22.73
C SER A 16 7.08 -48.13 -22.34
N SER A 17 6.83 -47.55 -21.16
CA SER A 17 5.49 -47.18 -20.69
C SER A 17 4.96 -46.03 -21.55
N GLU A 18 4.16 -46.36 -22.56
CA GLU A 18 3.46 -45.40 -23.39
C GLU A 18 2.07 -45.14 -22.78
N ALA A 19 1.85 -43.92 -22.31
CA ALA A 19 0.56 -43.44 -21.82
C ALA A 19 -0.48 -43.41 -22.97
N PRO A 20 -1.76 -43.68 -22.70
CA PRO A 20 -2.79 -43.71 -23.75
C PRO A 20 -3.02 -42.30 -24.32
N ARG A 21 -2.65 -42.11 -25.59
CA ARG A 21 -2.96 -40.89 -26.35
C ARG A 21 -4.45 -40.87 -26.68
N LEU A 22 -5.16 -39.91 -26.09
CA LEU A 22 -6.54 -39.57 -26.45
C LEU A 22 -6.61 -39.14 -27.93
N PRO A 23 -7.61 -39.59 -28.71
CA PRO A 23 -7.73 -39.24 -30.11
C PRO A 23 -8.06 -37.75 -30.29
N ALA A 24 -7.26 -37.06 -31.11
CA ALA A 24 -7.28 -35.63 -31.41
C ALA A 24 -8.58 -35.07 -32.04
N ARG A 25 -9.65 -35.87 -32.12
CA ARG A 25 -10.96 -35.43 -32.61
C ARG A 25 -11.94 -35.01 -31.52
N ALA A 26 -11.71 -35.38 -30.25
CA ALA A 26 -12.59 -34.98 -29.15
C ALA A 26 -12.29 -33.58 -28.57
N ALA A 27 -11.05 -33.08 -28.71
CA ALA A 27 -10.65 -31.76 -28.22
C ALA A 27 -11.11 -30.60 -29.14
N ALA A 28 -11.35 -30.88 -30.43
CA ALA A 28 -11.74 -29.86 -31.41
C ALA A 28 -13.23 -29.48 -31.35
N GLN A 29 -14.08 -30.32 -30.73
CA GLN A 29 -15.53 -30.13 -30.73
C GLN A 29 -16.07 -29.46 -29.45
N VAL A 30 -15.27 -29.44 -28.38
CA VAL A 30 -15.58 -28.70 -27.13
C VAL A 30 -15.06 -27.25 -27.20
N ALA A 31 -14.09 -26.95 -28.07
CA ALA A 31 -13.56 -25.60 -28.28
C ALA A 31 -14.44 -24.69 -29.17
N ALA A 32 -15.51 -25.22 -29.77
CA ALA A 32 -16.33 -24.52 -30.75
C ALA A 32 -17.69 -23.99 -30.23
N SER A 33 -18.02 -24.19 -28.94
CA SER A 33 -19.35 -23.82 -28.39
C SER A 33 -19.34 -22.86 -27.19
N ALA A 34 -18.19 -22.27 -26.84
CA ALA A 34 -18.10 -21.27 -25.78
C ALA A 34 -17.49 -19.96 -26.31
N SER A 35 -18.31 -19.11 -26.94
CA SER A 35 -17.92 -17.72 -27.22
C SER A 35 -19.16 -16.83 -27.25
N PRO A 36 -19.46 -16.07 -26.17
CA PRO A 36 -20.34 -14.93 -26.25
C PRO A 36 -19.54 -13.71 -26.68
N SER A 37 -20.00 -13.13 -27.79
CA SER A 37 -19.75 -11.79 -28.32
C SER A 37 -19.30 -10.74 -27.29
N ALA A 38 -18.01 -10.40 -27.33
CA ALA A 38 -17.45 -9.21 -26.70
C ALA A 38 -17.65 -7.98 -27.60
N PRO A 39 -18.18 -6.85 -27.12
CA PRO A 39 -18.22 -5.62 -27.90
C PRO A 39 -16.80 -5.04 -28.01
N ARG A 40 -16.36 -4.81 -29.26
CA ARG A 40 -15.11 -4.10 -29.57
C ARG A 40 -15.24 -2.63 -29.15
N LEU A 41 -14.74 -2.29 -27.97
CA LEU A 41 -14.47 -0.90 -27.59
C LEU A 41 -13.18 -0.45 -28.29
N GLY A 42 -13.32 0.52 -29.20
CA GLY A 42 -12.20 1.14 -29.91
C GLY A 42 -11.22 1.85 -28.97
N PRO A 43 -10.04 2.26 -29.48
CA PRO A 43 -9.03 2.93 -28.66
C PRO A 43 -9.55 4.32 -28.23
N GLY A 44 -10.12 4.38 -27.04
CA GLY A 44 -10.43 5.63 -26.37
C GLY A 44 -9.15 6.40 -26.14
N ARG A 45 -8.95 7.47 -26.91
CA ARG A 45 -7.93 8.49 -26.65
C ARG A 45 -8.15 9.04 -25.24
N VAL A 46 -7.36 8.56 -24.28
CA VAL A 46 -7.26 9.14 -22.94
C VAL A 46 -6.59 10.50 -23.07
N ARG A 47 -7.38 11.55 -23.26
CA ARG A 47 -6.93 12.95 -23.17
C ARG A 47 -7.15 13.44 -21.74
N GLY A 48 -6.53 12.78 -20.77
CA GLY A 48 -6.47 13.23 -19.38
C GLY A 48 -5.28 14.16 -19.16
N ARG A 49 -5.44 15.45 -19.50
CA ARG A 49 -4.48 16.50 -19.09
C ARG A 49 -5.21 17.63 -18.38
N GLY A 50 -5.89 17.29 -17.29
CA GLY A 50 -6.30 18.26 -16.29
C GLY A 50 -5.10 18.67 -15.45
N ARG A 51 -4.30 19.63 -15.92
CA ARG A 51 -3.25 20.26 -15.11
C ARG A 51 -3.91 20.97 -13.91
N PRO A 52 -3.72 20.53 -12.65
CA PRO A 52 -4.35 21.16 -11.48
C PRO A 52 -3.94 22.64 -11.31
N GLY A 53 -2.83 23.07 -11.92
CA GLY A 53 -2.36 24.46 -11.87
C GLY A 53 -3.22 25.48 -12.64
N ARG A 54 -4.03 25.09 -13.64
CA ARG A 54 -4.80 26.08 -14.44
C ARG A 54 -6.03 26.62 -13.73
N ARG A 55 -6.66 25.82 -12.85
CA ARG A 55 -7.82 26.27 -12.06
C ARG A 55 -7.39 27.07 -10.83
N PHE A 56 -6.29 26.65 -10.18
CA PHE A 56 -5.64 27.39 -9.11
C PHE A 56 -5.14 28.77 -9.54
N ALA A 57 -4.51 28.87 -10.71
CA ALA A 57 -4.12 30.16 -11.27
C ALA A 57 -5.35 31.07 -11.51
N GLY A 58 -6.46 30.49 -11.98
CA GLY A 58 -7.71 31.21 -12.19
C GLY A 58 -8.34 31.77 -10.91
N GLU A 59 -8.32 31.00 -9.81
CA GLU A 59 -8.85 31.44 -8.51
C GLU A 59 -7.99 32.54 -7.87
N VAL A 60 -6.65 32.44 -8.00
CA VAL A 60 -5.72 33.49 -7.54
C VAL A 60 -5.87 34.76 -8.38
N LEU A 61 -6.03 34.63 -9.69
CA LEU A 61 -6.30 35.75 -10.61
C LEU A 61 -7.65 36.42 -10.30
N ALA A 62 -8.69 35.64 -10.01
CA ALA A 62 -10.01 36.15 -9.65
C ALA A 62 -9.99 36.88 -8.28
N ALA A 63 -9.31 36.31 -7.28
CA ALA A 63 -9.14 36.95 -5.98
C ALA A 63 -8.31 38.25 -6.09
N PHE A 64 -7.24 38.23 -6.87
CA PHE A 64 -6.44 39.42 -7.16
C PHE A 64 -7.27 40.50 -7.89
N GLY A 65 -8.06 40.11 -8.89
CA GLY A 65 -8.95 41.01 -9.61
C GLY A 65 -10.01 41.65 -8.71
N ALA A 66 -10.64 40.87 -7.84
CA ALA A 66 -11.64 41.38 -6.89
C ALA A 66 -11.04 42.37 -5.87
N ILE A 67 -9.85 42.07 -5.36
CA ILE A 67 -9.15 42.95 -4.41
C ILE A 67 -8.68 44.24 -5.11
N SER A 68 -8.16 44.13 -6.34
CA SER A 68 -7.75 45.29 -7.14
C SER A 68 -8.94 46.21 -7.44
N ALA A 69 -10.08 45.65 -7.84
CA ALA A 69 -11.31 46.39 -8.10
C ALA A 69 -11.83 47.09 -6.83
N LEU A 70 -11.77 46.42 -5.67
CA LEU A 70 -12.19 47.00 -4.40
C LEU A 70 -11.30 48.16 -3.96
N VAL A 71 -9.98 48.03 -4.12
CA VAL A 71 -9.02 49.12 -3.81
C VAL A 71 -9.23 50.31 -4.74
N GLN A 72 -9.46 50.08 -6.04
CA GLN A 72 -9.78 51.14 -6.99
C GLN A 72 -11.09 51.85 -6.65
N PHE A 73 -12.13 51.08 -6.30
CA PHE A 73 -13.43 51.62 -5.92
C PHE A 73 -13.36 52.47 -4.63
N VAL A 74 -12.68 51.97 -3.60
CA VAL A 74 -12.48 52.70 -2.34
C VAL A 74 -11.60 53.93 -2.52
N GLY A 75 -10.56 53.83 -3.37
CA GLY A 75 -9.71 54.96 -3.74
C GLY A 75 -10.45 56.07 -4.49
N GLN A 76 -11.46 55.71 -5.29
CA GLN A 76 -12.34 56.68 -5.97
C GLN A 76 -13.35 57.32 -5.00
N LEU A 77 -13.87 56.58 -4.02
CA LEU A 77 -14.86 57.08 -3.06
C LEU A 77 -14.25 57.96 -1.95
N PHE A 78 -13.01 57.70 -1.53
CA PHE A 78 -12.35 58.43 -0.44
C PHE A 78 -10.95 58.94 -0.81
N PRO A 79 -10.82 59.87 -1.77
CA PRO A 79 -9.54 60.33 -2.31
C PRO A 79 -8.64 61.05 -1.30
N ARG A 80 -9.18 61.51 -0.15
CA ARG A 80 -8.41 62.18 0.93
C ARG A 80 -8.03 61.26 2.10
N ALA A 81 -8.57 60.03 2.17
CA ALA A 81 -8.30 59.11 3.27
C ALA A 81 -7.04 58.26 3.07
N LEU A 82 -6.47 58.24 1.86
CA LEU A 82 -5.34 57.40 1.46
C LEU A 82 -4.20 58.28 0.94
N ALA A 83 -3.44 58.88 1.85
CA ALA A 83 -2.29 59.73 1.50
C ALA A 83 -1.18 58.97 0.73
N HIS A 84 -1.09 57.64 0.89
CA HIS A 84 -0.10 56.78 0.22
C HIS A 84 -0.73 55.44 -0.24
N PRO A 85 -1.37 55.39 -1.43
CA PRO A 85 -2.04 54.18 -1.93
C PRO A 85 -1.06 53.05 -2.37
N GLY A 86 0.18 53.41 -2.72
CA GLY A 86 1.22 52.46 -3.15
C GLY A 86 1.63 51.42 -2.10
N PRO A 87 2.08 51.79 -0.89
CA PRO A 87 2.54 50.81 0.10
C PRO A 87 1.43 49.87 0.58
N LEU A 88 0.18 50.34 0.72
CA LEU A 88 -0.95 49.52 1.16
C LEU A 88 -1.30 48.42 0.15
N THR A 89 -1.23 48.71 -1.15
CA THR A 89 -1.48 47.71 -2.21
C THR A 89 -0.38 46.65 -2.25
N VAL A 90 0.88 47.04 -2.06
CA VAL A 90 2.01 46.10 -1.99
C VAL A 90 1.89 45.17 -0.77
N VAL A 91 1.50 45.70 0.39
CA VAL A 91 1.27 44.89 1.61
C VAL A 91 0.10 43.92 1.42
N ALA A 92 -1.02 44.37 0.86
CA ALA A 92 -2.17 43.52 0.58
C ALA A 92 -1.80 42.40 -0.41
N LEU A 93 -1.06 42.72 -1.48
CA LEU A 93 -0.56 41.75 -2.45
C LEU A 93 0.39 40.73 -1.80
N GLY A 94 1.30 41.20 -0.94
CA GLY A 94 2.20 40.34 -0.18
C GLY A 94 1.46 39.38 0.76
N LEU A 95 0.42 39.85 1.46
CA LEU A 95 -0.43 39.02 2.32
C LEU A 95 -1.24 38.01 1.51
N CYS A 96 -1.79 38.38 0.35
CA CYS A 96 -2.50 37.45 -0.54
C CYS A 96 -1.58 36.37 -1.11
N LEU A 97 -0.36 36.74 -1.53
CA LEU A 97 0.65 35.78 -1.97
C LEU A 97 1.09 34.86 -0.83
N ALA A 98 1.36 35.40 0.36
CA ALA A 98 1.72 34.63 1.54
C ALA A 98 0.59 33.66 1.95
N TRP A 99 -0.67 34.11 1.93
CA TRP A 99 -1.85 33.28 2.19
C TRP A 99 -2.04 32.21 1.12
N GLY A 100 -1.88 32.55 -0.16
CA GLY A 100 -1.97 31.60 -1.27
C GLY A 100 -0.89 30.51 -1.18
N VAL A 101 0.34 30.89 -0.85
CA VAL A 101 1.46 29.97 -0.63
C VAL A 101 1.23 29.12 0.63
N ALA A 102 0.75 29.70 1.73
CA ALA A 102 0.40 28.96 2.95
C ALA A 102 -0.71 27.93 2.66
N ARG A 103 -1.74 28.32 1.90
CA ARG A 103 -2.84 27.44 1.50
C ARG A 103 -2.42 26.34 0.53
N ALA A 104 -1.52 26.63 -0.41
CA ALA A 104 -0.94 25.60 -1.26
C ALA A 104 -0.05 24.61 -0.50
N ARG A 105 0.52 25.03 0.66
CA ARG A 105 1.28 24.16 1.55
C ARG A 105 0.41 23.31 2.48
N HIS A 106 -0.84 23.69 2.73
CA HIS A 106 -1.79 22.84 3.44
C HIS A 106 -2.08 21.61 2.58
N ARG A 107 -1.42 20.50 2.96
CA ARG A 107 -1.52 19.26 2.18
C ARG A 107 -2.94 18.74 2.29
N PRO A 108 -3.62 18.47 1.16
CA PRO A 108 -4.93 17.87 1.22
C PRO A 108 -4.82 16.54 1.96
N ARG A 109 -5.81 16.26 2.81
CA ARG A 109 -6.00 14.98 3.50
C ARG A 109 -7.43 14.54 3.24
N VAL A 110 -7.65 13.26 3.02
CA VAL A 110 -9.00 12.70 2.92
C VAL A 110 -9.30 12.02 4.24
N ILE A 111 -10.33 12.46 4.94
CA ILE A 111 -10.79 11.87 6.19
C ILE A 111 -12.27 11.56 6.01
N ARG A 112 -12.63 10.29 6.23
CA ARG A 112 -14.02 9.87 6.30
C ARG A 112 -14.30 9.14 7.59
N VAL A 113 -15.36 9.56 8.25
CA VAL A 113 -15.86 8.94 9.47
C VAL A 113 -16.98 8.01 9.06
N PHE A 114 -16.80 6.72 9.30
CA PHE A 114 -17.83 5.71 9.12
C PHE A 114 -18.70 5.65 10.37
N ARG A 115 -20.02 5.71 10.20
CA ARG A 115 -20.96 5.47 11.32
C ARG A 115 -21.16 3.98 11.60
N HIS A 116 -21.18 3.17 10.54
CA HIS A 116 -21.33 1.72 10.60
C HIS A 116 -20.30 1.05 9.69
N PRO A 117 -19.19 0.52 10.22
CA PRO A 117 -18.79 0.46 11.63
C PRO A 117 -18.30 1.82 12.15
N SER A 118 -18.38 2.08 13.47
CA SER A 118 -17.91 3.34 14.06
C SER A 118 -16.37 3.42 14.04
N THR A 119 -15.83 3.88 12.92
CA THR A 119 -14.39 4.00 12.68
C THR A 119 -14.10 5.16 11.75
N THR A 120 -12.90 5.72 11.81
CA THR A 120 -12.45 6.76 10.89
C THR A 120 -11.39 6.20 9.96
N VAL A 121 -11.53 6.42 8.65
CA VAL A 121 -10.48 6.13 7.68
C VAL A 121 -9.92 7.44 7.18
N ALA A 122 -8.61 7.63 7.35
CA ALA A 122 -7.89 8.81 6.89
C ALA A 122 -6.78 8.40 5.92
N VAL A 123 -6.67 9.08 4.78
CA VAL A 123 -5.54 8.98 3.87
C VAL A 123 -4.78 10.30 3.92
N VAL A 124 -3.53 10.23 4.40
CA VAL A 124 -2.73 11.40 4.77
C VAL A 124 -1.34 11.35 4.11
N PRO A 125 -0.84 12.47 3.58
CA PRO A 125 0.56 12.56 3.16
C PRO A 125 1.46 12.78 4.37
N GLY A 126 2.53 12.00 4.52
CA GLY A 126 3.47 12.18 5.62
C GLY A 126 4.48 11.05 5.81
N ASN A 127 5.09 11.03 7.00
CA ASN A 127 5.92 9.93 7.47
C ASN A 127 5.13 9.08 8.47
N LEU A 128 5.24 7.76 8.32
CA LEU A 128 4.57 6.77 9.16
C LEU A 128 5.00 6.88 10.64
N PHE A 129 6.28 7.10 10.91
CA PHE A 129 6.82 7.11 12.28
C PHE A 129 6.41 8.36 13.08
N ASP A 130 5.98 9.41 12.39
CA ASP A 130 5.53 10.66 13.01
C ASP A 130 4.06 10.58 13.47
N GLN A 131 3.35 9.46 13.20
CA GLN A 131 1.93 9.31 13.53
C GLN A 131 1.71 8.88 14.98
N ASP A 132 0.91 9.61 15.76
CA ASP A 132 0.48 9.18 17.09
C ASP A 132 -0.60 8.06 17.01
N ALA A 133 -0.14 6.84 16.75
CA ALA A 133 -0.93 5.63 16.55
C ALA A 133 -0.02 4.40 16.70
N HIS A 134 -0.62 3.21 16.83
CA HIS A 134 0.11 1.97 16.54
C HIS A 134 0.53 1.94 15.07
N LEU A 135 1.66 1.33 14.76
CA LEU A 135 2.23 1.34 13.41
C LEU A 135 2.13 -0.04 12.76
N VAL A 136 1.79 -0.10 11.48
CA VAL A 136 1.93 -1.31 10.66
C VAL A 136 3.16 -1.17 9.80
N ILE A 137 4.02 -2.19 9.76
CA ILE A 137 5.21 -2.19 8.91
C ILE A 137 5.25 -3.51 8.13
N GLY A 138 5.35 -3.42 6.81
CA GLY A 138 5.49 -4.58 5.95
C GLY A 138 6.90 -5.16 6.03
N PHE A 139 7.01 -6.48 6.10
CA PHE A 139 8.25 -7.27 6.10
C PHE A 139 8.22 -8.33 5.01
N SER A 140 9.41 -8.88 4.72
CA SER A 140 9.53 -10.17 4.05
C SER A 140 9.01 -11.29 4.95
N ASP A 141 8.66 -12.42 4.35
CA ASP A 141 8.34 -13.68 5.02
C ASP A 141 9.47 -14.24 5.89
N THR A 142 10.66 -13.66 5.81
CA THR A 142 11.87 -14.00 6.58
C THR A 142 12.16 -13.00 7.70
N PHE A 143 11.43 -11.87 7.74
CA PHE A 143 11.62 -10.78 8.72
C PHE A 143 13.07 -10.28 8.77
N ASP A 144 13.72 -10.10 7.62
CA ASP A 144 15.07 -9.55 7.57
C ASP A 144 15.11 -8.10 8.08
N THR A 145 16.23 -7.76 8.72
CA THR A 145 16.43 -6.53 9.47
C THR A 145 17.81 -5.90 9.25
N ASP A 146 18.73 -6.65 8.65
CA ASP A 146 20.12 -6.22 8.46
C ASP A 146 20.21 -5.13 7.39
N THR A 147 20.58 -3.92 7.83
CA THR A 147 20.77 -2.72 7.01
C THR A 147 22.24 -2.38 6.75
N GLY A 148 23.17 -3.31 6.96
CA GLY A 148 24.59 -3.09 6.64
C GLY A 148 24.82 -2.82 5.15
N GLU A 149 26.06 -2.46 4.79
CA GLU A 149 26.48 -2.15 3.40
C GLU A 149 26.15 -3.26 2.39
N HIS A 150 26.00 -4.49 2.87
CA HIS A 150 25.64 -5.68 2.09
C HIS A 150 24.41 -6.41 2.64
N GLY A 151 23.66 -5.75 3.51
CA GLY A 151 22.43 -6.27 4.10
C GLY A 151 21.27 -6.26 3.10
N PRO A 152 20.29 -7.17 3.25
CA PRO A 152 19.12 -7.25 2.37
C PRO A 152 18.13 -6.09 2.53
N ILE A 153 18.31 -5.22 3.54
CA ILE A 153 17.37 -4.13 3.85
C ILE A 153 18.04 -2.77 3.63
N ASP A 154 17.43 -1.93 2.79
CA ASP A 154 17.83 -0.53 2.62
C ASP A 154 17.56 0.27 3.90
N ALA A 155 18.52 1.07 4.38
CA ALA A 155 18.37 1.94 5.56
C ALA A 155 17.24 2.97 5.41
N ALA A 156 16.92 3.41 4.19
CA ALA A 156 15.82 4.33 3.89
C ALA A 156 14.44 3.63 3.86
N SER A 157 14.40 2.29 3.87
CA SER A 157 13.15 1.52 3.96
C SER A 157 12.43 1.74 5.28
N LEU A 158 11.18 1.28 5.39
CA LEU A 158 10.45 1.36 6.66
C LEU A 158 11.08 0.47 7.73
N GLN A 159 11.67 -0.66 7.35
CA GLN A 159 12.38 -1.55 8.27
C GLN A 159 13.67 -0.91 8.78
N GLY A 160 14.43 -0.23 7.91
CA GLY A 160 15.61 0.53 8.32
C GLY A 160 15.26 1.73 9.19
N GLN A 161 14.19 2.45 8.85
CA GLN A 161 13.67 3.53 9.70
C GLN A 161 13.15 3.03 11.05
N LEU A 162 12.54 1.84 11.11
CA LEU A 162 12.14 1.20 12.35
C LEU A 162 13.35 0.95 13.25
N LEU A 163 14.40 0.34 12.68
CA LEU A 163 15.66 0.08 13.38
C LEU A 163 16.27 1.39 13.91
N ALA A 164 16.38 2.41 13.07
CA ALA A 164 16.98 3.69 13.44
C ALA A 164 16.17 4.47 14.48
N ARG A 165 14.85 4.57 14.31
CA ARG A 165 13.99 5.47 15.11
C ARG A 165 13.43 4.83 16.38
N GLU A 166 13.02 3.57 16.33
CA GLU A 166 12.35 2.91 17.46
C GLU A 166 13.31 2.02 18.26
N TYR A 167 14.44 1.61 17.66
CA TYR A 167 15.47 0.79 18.31
C TYR A 167 16.84 1.48 18.41
N GLY A 168 16.96 2.75 18.00
CA GLY A 168 18.20 3.52 18.12
C GLY A 168 19.40 2.94 17.35
N GLY A 169 19.15 2.12 16.32
CA GLY A 169 20.18 1.39 15.60
C GLY A 169 20.59 0.04 16.21
N ASP A 170 19.98 -0.39 17.33
CA ASP A 170 20.27 -1.68 17.97
C ASP A 170 19.59 -2.84 17.21
N LEU A 171 20.30 -3.36 16.20
CA LEU A 171 19.86 -4.49 15.40
C LEU A 171 19.62 -5.76 16.25
N PRO A 172 20.53 -6.15 17.17
CA PRO A 172 20.28 -7.26 18.09
C PRO A 172 19.00 -7.11 18.93
N ALA A 173 18.64 -5.90 19.38
CA ALA A 173 17.41 -5.68 20.13
C ALA A 173 16.16 -5.91 19.27
N LEU A 174 16.14 -5.38 18.04
CA LEU A 174 15.04 -5.63 17.09
C LEU A 174 14.89 -7.12 16.78
N ASP A 175 16.01 -7.81 16.58
CA ASP A 175 16.01 -9.25 16.31
C ASP A 175 15.49 -10.07 17.49
N ARG A 176 15.92 -9.75 18.72
CA ARG A 176 15.37 -10.38 19.94
C ARG A 176 13.87 -10.15 20.07
N ALA A 177 13.39 -8.94 19.79
CA ALA A 177 11.96 -8.61 19.84
C ALA A 177 11.16 -9.42 18.81
N LEU A 178 11.65 -9.52 17.57
CA LEU A 178 11.05 -10.35 16.52
C LEU A 178 11.06 -11.84 16.90
N THR A 179 12.18 -12.37 17.38
CA THR A 179 12.27 -13.78 17.81
C THR A 179 11.29 -14.08 18.95
N ALA A 180 11.17 -13.19 19.93
CA ALA A 180 10.21 -13.33 21.02
C ALA A 180 8.76 -13.31 20.50
N ALA A 181 8.42 -12.36 19.63
CA ALA A 181 7.07 -12.22 19.06
C ALA A 181 6.67 -13.38 18.13
N LEU A 182 7.65 -14.02 17.48
CA LEU A 182 7.44 -15.13 16.54
C LEU A 182 7.61 -16.52 17.18
N ARG A 183 7.87 -16.60 18.50
CA ARG A 183 8.19 -17.86 19.20
C ARG A 183 7.12 -18.95 19.02
N GLU A 184 5.86 -18.55 18.96
CA GLU A 184 4.71 -19.47 18.87
C GLU A 184 4.25 -19.72 17.42
N VAL A 185 4.87 -19.04 16.45
CA VAL A 185 4.56 -19.21 15.03
C VAL A 185 5.48 -20.28 14.44
N ARG A 186 4.89 -21.33 13.89
CA ARG A 186 5.66 -22.36 13.17
C ARG A 186 6.14 -21.81 11.82
N PRO A 187 7.46 -21.81 11.54
CA PRO A 187 7.97 -21.53 10.20
C PRO A 187 7.41 -22.54 9.20
N CYS A 188 7.07 -22.09 7.99
CA CYS A 188 6.60 -22.98 6.92
C CYS A 188 7.73 -23.58 6.09
N ALA A 189 8.91 -22.93 6.08
CA ALA A 189 10.09 -23.43 5.39
C ALA A 189 11.38 -22.92 6.05
N ARG A 190 12.49 -23.57 5.72
CA ARG A 190 13.84 -23.13 6.09
C ARG A 190 14.74 -23.18 4.88
N GLU A 191 15.27 -22.03 4.49
CA GLU A 191 16.23 -21.93 3.39
C GLU A 191 17.56 -22.58 3.76
N ARG A 192 18.20 -23.23 2.79
CA ARG A 192 19.56 -23.74 2.98
C ARG A 192 20.53 -22.56 2.89
N ARG A 193 21.67 -22.69 3.55
CA ARG A 193 22.73 -21.66 3.53
C ARG A 193 23.28 -21.39 2.12
N VAL A 194 23.29 -22.41 1.27
CA VAL A 194 23.76 -22.31 -0.13
C VAL A 194 22.80 -21.49 -0.97
N ASP A 195 21.49 -21.71 -0.79
CA ASP A 195 20.47 -20.97 -1.54
C ASP A 195 20.37 -19.54 -1.02
N ARG A 196 20.49 -19.34 0.30
CA ARG A 196 20.41 -18.04 0.95
C ARG A 196 21.63 -17.77 1.83
N PRO A 197 22.70 -17.19 1.25
CA PRO A 197 23.94 -16.92 1.98
C PRO A 197 23.79 -15.80 3.02
N ARG A 198 22.85 -14.85 2.79
CA ARG A 198 22.62 -13.64 3.61
C ARG A 198 21.21 -13.59 4.19
N GLY A 199 21.05 -12.84 5.29
CA GLY A 199 19.77 -12.67 5.97
C GLY A 199 19.27 -13.91 6.74
N LYS A 200 18.01 -13.85 7.16
CA LYS A 200 17.36 -14.90 7.96
C LYS A 200 16.86 -16.03 7.05
N ARG A 201 16.90 -17.26 7.55
CA ARG A 201 16.56 -18.46 6.75
C ARG A 201 15.21 -19.08 7.07
N LEU A 202 14.62 -18.73 8.22
CA LEU A 202 13.29 -19.21 8.58
C LEU A 202 12.25 -18.40 7.83
N ARG A 203 11.40 -19.08 7.05
CA ARG A 203 10.27 -18.48 6.36
C ARG A 203 9.00 -18.72 7.14
N TYR A 204 8.21 -17.67 7.27
CA TYR A 204 6.92 -17.66 7.91
C TYR A 204 5.82 -17.53 6.84
N PRO A 205 4.62 -18.08 7.07
CA PRO A 205 3.50 -17.87 6.16
C PRO A 205 3.21 -16.38 5.93
N ILE A 206 2.81 -16.02 4.71
CA ILE A 206 2.34 -14.66 4.41
C ILE A 206 1.17 -14.28 5.32
N GLY A 207 1.14 -13.03 5.75
CA GLY A 207 0.25 -12.46 6.75
C GLY A 207 0.59 -12.81 8.20
N THR A 208 1.67 -13.55 8.46
CA THR A 208 2.21 -13.65 9.83
C THR A 208 2.51 -12.24 10.34
N THR A 209 1.99 -11.90 11.52
CA THR A 209 2.17 -10.57 12.12
C THR A 209 2.84 -10.71 13.47
N ALA A 210 4.05 -10.18 13.60
CA ALA A 210 4.76 -10.04 14.86
C ALA A 210 4.38 -8.70 15.51
N VAL A 211 3.93 -8.74 16.77
CA VAL A 211 3.59 -7.54 17.54
C VAL A 211 4.78 -7.15 18.40
N LEU A 212 5.37 -5.99 18.11
CA LEU A 212 6.57 -5.47 18.75
C LEU A 212 6.26 -4.22 19.59
N GLY A 213 7.24 -3.85 20.41
CA GLY A 213 7.17 -2.65 21.25
C GLY A 213 6.29 -2.85 22.49
N ARG A 214 5.97 -1.73 23.13
CA ARG A 214 5.13 -1.64 24.32
C ARG A 214 4.25 -0.40 24.21
N ARG A 215 3.17 -0.37 24.98
CA ARG A 215 2.31 0.82 25.05
C ARG A 215 3.12 2.06 25.45
N PRO A 216 2.76 3.24 24.91
CA PRO A 216 1.53 3.56 24.15
C PRO A 216 1.55 3.19 22.66
N ARG A 217 2.68 2.71 22.11
CA ARG A 217 2.83 2.44 20.66
C ARG A 217 3.26 1.00 20.38
N LEU A 218 2.35 0.20 19.81
CA LEU A 218 2.68 -1.11 19.27
C LEU A 218 3.07 -1.02 17.79
N ILE A 219 3.91 -1.93 17.35
CA ILE A 219 4.30 -2.09 15.95
C ILE A 219 3.85 -3.47 15.47
N PHE A 220 2.99 -3.50 14.46
CA PHE A 220 2.52 -4.69 13.76
C PHE A 220 3.43 -4.95 12.55
N ALA A 221 4.46 -5.75 12.75
CA ALA A 221 5.36 -6.19 11.69
C ALA A 221 4.71 -7.36 10.93
N VAL A 222 4.23 -7.12 9.70
CA VAL A 222 3.47 -8.10 8.90
C VAL A 222 4.28 -8.62 7.73
N ALA A 223 4.40 -9.94 7.60
CA ALA A 223 4.97 -10.58 6.41
C ALA A 223 4.02 -10.41 5.21
N CYS A 224 4.32 -9.47 4.32
CA CYS A 224 3.48 -9.16 3.15
C CYS A 224 4.20 -9.36 1.81
N SER A 225 5.42 -9.88 1.84
CA SER A 225 6.23 -10.11 0.64
C SER A 225 7.17 -11.29 0.85
N ARG A 226 7.71 -11.82 -0.25
CA ARG A 226 8.76 -12.83 -0.25
C ARG A 226 10.01 -12.21 -0.81
N ILE A 227 11.13 -12.41 -0.13
CA ILE A 227 12.45 -11.99 -0.63
C ILE A 227 13.18 -13.21 -1.19
N GLY A 228 13.66 -13.07 -2.42
CA GLY A 228 14.48 -14.06 -3.12
C GLY A 228 15.96 -13.87 -2.83
N ASN A 229 16.81 -14.59 -3.57
CA ASN A 229 18.26 -14.49 -3.46
C ASN A 229 18.83 -13.21 -4.13
N ASP A 230 17.99 -12.50 -4.87
CA ASP A 230 18.26 -11.20 -5.46
C ASP A 230 18.03 -10.05 -4.47
N ASP A 231 17.68 -10.36 -3.21
CA ASP A 231 17.31 -9.41 -2.16
C ASP A 231 16.15 -8.47 -2.59
N VAL A 232 15.37 -8.86 -3.60
CA VAL A 232 14.19 -8.11 -4.07
C VAL A 232 12.94 -8.66 -3.41
N ALA A 233 12.25 -7.81 -2.66
CA ALA A 233 10.97 -8.15 -2.06
C ALA A 233 9.86 -8.13 -3.13
N ARG A 234 9.26 -9.29 -3.38
CA ARG A 234 8.15 -9.49 -4.32
C ARG A 234 6.87 -9.79 -3.55
N SER A 235 5.77 -9.17 -3.95
CA SER A 235 4.43 -9.47 -3.45
C SER A 235 3.55 -9.73 -4.65
N SER A 236 2.52 -10.56 -4.49
CA SER A 236 1.38 -10.67 -5.41
C SER A 236 0.15 -9.95 -4.82
N VAL A 237 -0.90 -9.80 -5.62
CA VAL A 237 -2.21 -9.31 -5.16
C VAL A 237 -2.81 -10.28 -4.14
N GLU A 238 -2.61 -11.58 -4.33
CA GLU A 238 -3.04 -12.62 -3.40
C GLU A 238 -2.31 -12.50 -2.05
N ASP A 239 -0.97 -12.34 -2.08
CA ASP A 239 -0.18 -12.12 -0.86
C ASP A 239 -0.65 -10.87 -0.10
N LEU A 240 -1.01 -9.80 -0.82
CA LEU A 240 -1.57 -8.59 -0.22
C LEU A 240 -2.92 -8.87 0.44
N GLY A 241 -3.83 -9.55 -0.25
CA GLY A 241 -5.14 -9.93 0.32
C GLY A 241 -5.01 -10.78 1.59
N VAL A 242 -4.18 -11.83 1.54
CA VAL A 242 -3.91 -12.71 2.70
C VAL A 242 -3.27 -11.94 3.85
N SER A 243 -2.30 -11.07 3.56
CA SER A 243 -1.62 -10.29 4.59
C SER A 243 -2.54 -9.27 5.26
N LEU A 244 -3.39 -8.56 4.51
CA LEU A 244 -4.39 -7.65 5.08
C LEU A 244 -5.37 -8.39 5.97
N HIS A 245 -5.93 -9.52 5.49
CA HIS A 245 -6.88 -10.31 6.28
C HIS A 245 -6.31 -10.74 7.64
N ARG A 246 -5.09 -11.30 7.65
CA ARG A 246 -4.43 -11.74 8.89
C ARG A 246 -3.96 -10.58 9.76
N LEU A 247 -3.56 -9.46 9.16
CA LEU A 247 -3.18 -8.24 9.86
C LEU A 247 -4.36 -7.68 10.67
N TRP A 248 -5.55 -7.63 10.08
CA TRP A 248 -6.75 -7.17 10.76
C TRP A 248 -7.06 -7.99 12.02
N ASP A 249 -6.87 -9.30 11.97
CA ASP A 249 -7.04 -10.17 13.13
C ASP A 249 -5.97 -9.95 14.21
N ALA A 250 -4.74 -9.64 13.82
CA ALA A 250 -3.69 -9.28 14.77
C ALA A 250 -3.99 -7.93 15.44
N ILE A 251 -4.39 -6.93 14.67
CA ILE A 251 -4.75 -5.61 15.21
C ILE A 251 -5.97 -5.71 16.12
N GLN A 252 -6.99 -6.46 15.73
CA GLN A 252 -8.16 -6.66 16.56
C GLN A 252 -7.79 -7.27 17.92
N ARG A 253 -6.92 -8.29 17.93
CA ARG A 253 -6.50 -8.99 19.16
C ARG A 253 -5.62 -8.14 20.08
N HIS A 254 -4.74 -7.32 19.53
CA HIS A 254 -3.69 -6.65 20.33
C HIS A 254 -3.84 -5.12 20.42
N GLY A 255 -4.48 -4.48 19.45
CA GLY A 255 -4.56 -3.02 19.32
C GLY A 255 -5.59 -2.34 20.22
N ARG A 256 -6.50 -3.09 20.86
CA ARG A 256 -7.52 -2.59 21.80
C ARG A 256 -8.31 -1.37 21.29
N LEU A 257 -8.65 -1.38 20.00
CA LEU A 257 -9.39 -0.31 19.32
C LEU A 257 -8.69 1.06 19.27
N GLU A 258 -7.41 1.14 19.63
CA GLU A 258 -6.59 2.37 19.52
C GLU A 258 -6.28 2.69 18.04
N PRO A 259 -5.95 3.95 17.70
CA PRO A 259 -5.63 4.34 16.33
C PRO A 259 -4.47 3.52 15.74
N VAL A 260 -4.57 3.19 14.46
CA VAL A 260 -3.54 2.47 13.70
C VAL A 260 -3.15 3.26 12.46
N ALA A 261 -1.86 3.47 12.27
CA ALA A 261 -1.28 4.03 11.06
C ALA A 261 -0.57 2.94 10.26
N MET A 262 -0.79 2.92 8.94
CA MET A 262 -0.14 1.97 8.04
C MET A 262 0.34 2.64 6.76
N PRO A 263 1.43 2.15 6.15
CA PRO A 263 1.85 2.56 4.83
C PRO A 263 1.02 1.85 3.76
N LEU A 264 1.29 2.17 2.49
CA LEU A 264 0.86 1.35 1.38
C LEU A 264 1.61 0.00 1.38
N LEU A 265 0.97 -1.06 1.92
CA LEU A 265 1.49 -2.41 1.80
C LEU A 265 1.47 -2.86 0.33
N GLY A 266 2.46 -3.66 -0.06
CA GLY A 266 2.57 -4.10 -1.45
C GLY A 266 3.03 -3.02 -2.42
N ALA A 267 3.63 -1.90 -1.97
CA ALA A 267 4.17 -0.87 -2.87
C ALA A 267 5.16 -1.40 -3.94
N GLY A 268 5.74 -2.59 -3.75
CA GLY A 268 6.48 -3.31 -4.79
C GLY A 268 5.64 -3.68 -6.02
N LEU A 269 4.35 -4.00 -5.85
CA LEU A 269 3.39 -4.26 -6.93
C LEU A 269 3.22 -3.03 -7.84
N SER A 270 3.20 -1.84 -7.23
CA SER A 270 3.13 -0.58 -7.96
C SER A 270 4.42 -0.22 -8.67
N ARG A 271 5.59 -0.59 -8.13
CA ARG A 271 6.87 -0.41 -8.82
C ARG A 271 7.02 -1.32 -10.05
N LEU A 272 6.30 -2.43 -10.08
CA LEU A 272 6.29 -3.38 -11.19
C LEU A 272 5.14 -3.12 -12.17
N ASP A 273 4.45 -1.96 -12.07
CA ASP A 273 3.30 -1.57 -12.89
C ASP A 273 2.15 -2.60 -12.92
N GLN A 274 2.08 -3.48 -11.92
CA GLN A 274 1.03 -4.51 -11.83
C GLN A 274 -0.27 -3.95 -11.26
N VAL A 275 -0.15 -3.03 -10.28
CA VAL A 275 -1.27 -2.39 -9.58
C VAL A 275 -0.91 -0.94 -9.29
N ASP A 276 -1.77 -0.01 -9.65
CA ASP A 276 -1.57 1.40 -9.35
C ASP A 276 -1.74 1.70 -7.84
N VAL A 277 -1.14 2.81 -7.40
CA VAL A 277 -1.18 3.25 -6.00
C VAL A 277 -2.61 3.39 -5.48
N GLU A 278 -3.50 3.89 -6.33
CA GLU A 278 -4.89 4.11 -5.94
C GLU A 278 -5.60 2.78 -5.71
N SER A 279 -5.50 1.82 -6.62
CA SER A 279 -6.04 0.46 -6.42
C SER A 279 -5.52 -0.20 -5.14
N LEU A 280 -4.25 -0.02 -4.77
CA LEU A 280 -3.72 -0.53 -3.49
C LEU A 280 -4.40 0.13 -2.28
N VAL A 281 -4.63 1.45 -2.31
CA VAL A 281 -5.40 2.15 -1.27
C VAL A 281 -6.82 1.61 -1.21
N ARG A 282 -7.49 1.43 -2.36
CA ARG A 282 -8.86 0.89 -2.43
C ARG A 282 -8.93 -0.52 -1.82
N MET A 283 -7.97 -1.39 -2.11
CA MET A 283 -7.89 -2.74 -1.52
C MET A 283 -7.75 -2.69 0.00
N ILE A 284 -6.87 -1.84 0.52
CA ILE A 284 -6.68 -1.67 1.97
C ILE A 284 -7.99 -1.21 2.61
N VAL A 285 -8.56 -0.11 2.12
CA VAL A 285 -9.80 0.47 2.63
C VAL A 285 -10.95 -0.54 2.60
N LEU A 286 -11.17 -1.18 1.45
CA LEU A 286 -12.25 -2.15 1.28
C LEU A 286 -12.09 -3.33 2.25
N SER A 287 -10.89 -3.91 2.34
CA SER A 287 -10.63 -5.03 3.26
C SER A 287 -10.85 -4.64 4.72
N PHE A 288 -10.44 -3.42 5.10
CA PHE A 288 -10.60 -2.90 6.46
C PHE A 288 -12.06 -2.65 6.81
N VAL A 289 -12.81 -1.99 5.93
CA VAL A 289 -14.24 -1.68 6.16
C VAL A 289 -15.04 -2.97 6.24
N LEU A 290 -14.85 -3.90 5.31
CA LEU A 290 -15.54 -5.19 5.32
C LEU A 290 -15.27 -5.97 6.61
N ARG A 291 -14.01 -6.09 7.03
CA ARG A 291 -13.67 -6.79 8.27
C ARG A 291 -14.16 -6.05 9.51
N SER A 292 -14.13 -4.72 9.50
CA SER A 292 -14.64 -3.89 10.61
C SER A 292 -16.16 -3.97 10.79
N ARG A 293 -16.92 -4.32 9.74
CA ARG A 293 -18.38 -4.58 9.84
C ARG A 293 -18.69 -5.84 10.62
N GLU A 294 -17.87 -6.88 10.48
CA GLU A 294 -18.01 -8.10 11.29
C GLU A 294 -17.57 -7.84 12.73
N ARG A 295 -16.42 -7.17 12.88
CA ARG A 295 -15.73 -6.98 14.14
C ARG A 295 -14.89 -5.71 14.07
N LEU A 296 -15.21 -4.71 14.89
CA LEU A 296 -14.46 -3.45 14.89
C LEU A 296 -12.97 -3.69 15.16
N ILE A 297 -12.12 -3.27 14.21
CA ILE A 297 -10.67 -3.47 14.27
C ILE A 297 -10.01 -2.36 15.09
N CYS A 298 -10.27 -1.10 14.73
CA CYS A 298 -9.77 0.10 15.41
C CYS A 298 -10.73 1.28 15.23
N ARG A 299 -10.63 2.30 16.09
CA ARG A 299 -11.43 3.52 15.98
C ARG A 299 -10.96 4.45 14.86
N GLU A 300 -9.69 4.33 14.47
CA GLU A 300 -9.13 5.13 13.38
C GLU A 300 -8.03 4.36 12.64
N LEU A 301 -8.18 4.23 11.33
CA LEU A 301 -7.16 3.77 10.41
C LEU A 301 -6.59 4.95 9.62
N ARG A 302 -5.28 5.20 9.74
CA ARG A 302 -4.55 6.20 8.95
C ARG A 302 -3.67 5.51 7.92
N ILE A 303 -3.99 5.67 6.64
CA ILE A 303 -3.14 5.25 5.53
C ILE A 303 -2.19 6.40 5.22
N VAL A 304 -0.92 6.22 5.55
CA VAL A 304 0.13 7.23 5.41
C VAL A 304 0.87 7.01 4.10
N LEU A 305 0.79 7.99 3.22
CA LEU A 305 1.41 7.94 1.91
C LEU A 305 2.58 8.92 1.83
N ARG A 306 3.61 8.55 1.07
CA ARG A 306 4.68 9.49 0.75
C ARG A 306 4.07 10.64 -0.06
N PRO A 307 4.57 11.88 0.11
CA PRO A 307 4.19 13.03 -0.70
C PRO A 307 4.01 12.78 -2.20
N GLY A 308 4.96 12.05 -2.82
CA GLY A 308 4.93 11.76 -4.25
C GLY A 308 3.81 10.80 -4.64
N ASP A 309 3.54 9.78 -3.83
CA ASP A 309 2.48 8.80 -4.07
C ASP A 309 1.11 9.43 -3.85
N PHE A 310 0.97 10.25 -2.80
CA PHE A 310 -0.27 10.96 -2.49
C PHE A 310 -0.69 11.89 -3.64
N ALA A 311 0.26 12.56 -4.30
CA ALA A 311 -0.01 13.44 -5.42
C ALA A 311 -0.53 12.72 -6.68
N ARG A 312 -0.44 11.38 -6.73
CA ARG A 312 -0.91 10.55 -7.85
C ARG A 312 -2.35 10.07 -7.67
N ILE A 313 -2.94 10.24 -6.50
CA ILE A 313 -4.29 9.76 -6.18
C ILE A 313 -5.33 10.81 -6.58
N ASP A 314 -6.40 10.39 -7.24
CA ASP A 314 -7.59 11.23 -7.37
C ASP A 314 -8.38 11.20 -6.06
N LEU A 315 -8.25 12.28 -5.28
CA LEU A 315 -8.92 12.39 -3.99
C LEU A 315 -10.45 12.36 -4.11
N ARG A 316 -11.03 12.70 -5.27
CA ARG A 316 -12.47 12.67 -5.49
C ARG A 316 -12.96 11.25 -5.70
N GLU A 317 -12.23 10.46 -6.48
CA GLU A 317 -12.55 9.04 -6.67
C GLU A 317 -12.41 8.26 -5.37
N LEU A 318 -11.35 8.53 -4.60
CA LEU A 318 -11.18 7.95 -3.28
C LEU A 318 -12.30 8.35 -2.32
N ASP A 319 -12.72 9.62 -2.33
CA ASP A 319 -13.79 10.11 -1.48
C ASP A 319 -15.14 9.48 -1.85
N ALA A 320 -15.44 9.38 -3.15
CA ALA A 320 -16.63 8.71 -3.66
C ALA A 320 -16.65 7.22 -3.31
N LEU A 321 -15.49 6.53 -3.37
CA LEU A 321 -15.39 5.15 -2.92
C LEU A 321 -15.73 5.03 -1.43
N LEU A 322 -15.16 5.89 -0.59
CA LEU A 322 -15.42 5.87 0.85
C LEU A 322 -16.91 6.14 1.16
N GLU A 323 -17.54 7.01 0.38
CA GLU A 323 -18.99 7.28 0.46
C GLU A 323 -19.83 6.06 0.10
N ILE A 324 -19.50 5.33 -0.97
CA ILE A 324 -20.18 4.07 -1.35
C ILE A 324 -20.05 3.01 -0.25
N LEU A 325 -18.96 3.04 0.52
CA LEU A 325 -18.71 2.07 1.58
C LEU A 325 -19.42 2.41 2.90
N GLU A 326 -19.99 3.62 3.06
CA GLU A 326 -20.87 3.93 4.19
C GLU A 326 -22.26 3.28 3.98
N PRO A 327 -22.71 2.38 4.87
CA PRO A 327 -24.06 1.86 4.79
C PRO A 327 -25.05 3.00 5.11
N GLY A 328 -25.87 3.39 4.12
CA GLY A 328 -26.94 4.38 4.29
C GLY A 328 -26.92 5.58 3.33
N ALA A 329 -25.92 5.72 2.46
CA ALA A 329 -25.87 6.82 1.48
C ALA A 329 -26.90 6.70 0.33
N ALA A 330 -27.66 5.60 0.27
CA ALA A 330 -28.74 5.40 -0.69
C ALA A 330 -30.10 5.20 0.03
N GLN A 331 -30.74 6.32 0.41
CA GLN A 331 -32.09 6.72 -0.04
C GLN A 331 -32.61 7.89 0.82
N PRO A 332 -33.08 9.00 0.22
CA PRO A 332 -34.03 9.90 0.86
C PRO A 332 -35.42 9.25 0.99
#